data_AF-A0A2V6SIV0-F1
#
_entry.id   AF-A0A2V6SIV0-F1
#
_cell.length_a   1.000
_cell.length_b   1.000
_cell.length_c   1.000
_cell.angle_alpha   90.00
_cell.angle_beta   90.00
_cell.angle_gamma   90.00
#
_symmetry.space_group_name_H-M   'P 1'
#
loop_
_entity.id
_entity.type
_entity.pdbx_description
1 polymer ?
#
loop_
_entity_poly.entity_id
_entity_poly.type
_entity_poly.pdbx_seq_one_letter_code
_entity_poly.pdbx_strand_id
1 'polypeptide(L)'
;MGTPAPRAGGRGRRPPAARGIPAGVARAARGDRPRPRPALRPIVDQTPLGPPDLLEDIAPDLTRQSYASRPAIEGVVLGETPVFRSPDGLFTETMRLREGGDVDGLGGFRPVQWNWSLLEPGAVKGWHLHLAQEDLWIVPPDASLLVGLVDLRRRSPTAGHVQRLTLGGGHCHRLFIPRGVGHGVANLTSRPQAMLYAVNRFFTPDPAGTDEWRLPWDRFGADFWSMGRG
;
A
#
# COMPACT_ATOMS: atom_id res chain seq x y z
N MET A 1 35.56 -47.04 -36.88
CA MET A 1 36.00 -48.36 -36.38
C MET A 1 36.42 -48.12 -34.94
N GLY A 2 35.55 -48.33 -33.96
CA GLY A 2 35.24 -49.62 -33.33
C GLY A 2 35.86 -49.57 -31.92
N THR A 3 35.24 -49.92 -30.80
CA THR A 3 34.01 -50.66 -30.50
C THR A 3 33.81 -50.49 -28.97
N PRO A 4 32.60 -50.34 -28.41
CA PRO A 4 32.37 -50.59 -26.98
C PRO A 4 31.83 -52.02 -26.78
N ALA A 5 32.27 -52.70 -25.72
CA ALA A 5 31.74 -54.00 -25.29
C ALA A 5 31.83 -54.12 -23.75
N PRO A 6 31.08 -55.03 -23.11
CA PRO A 6 29.68 -55.38 -23.31
C PRO A 6 28.84 -55.29 -22.01
N ARG A 7 27.54 -55.52 -22.19
CA ARG A 7 26.44 -55.47 -21.22
C ARG A 7 26.59 -56.48 -20.08
N ALA A 8 26.31 -56.05 -18.84
CA ALA A 8 25.97 -56.92 -17.72
C ALA A 8 24.45 -56.96 -17.53
N GLY A 9 23.89 -58.18 -17.55
CA GLY A 9 22.47 -58.45 -17.41
C GLY A 9 21.96 -58.26 -15.98
N GLY A 10 20.76 -57.68 -15.87
CA GLY A 10 20.04 -57.47 -14.62
C GLY A 10 18.57 -57.87 -14.77
N ARG A 11 18.31 -59.17 -14.63
CA ARG A 11 17.11 -59.83 -14.10
C ARG A 11 15.77 -59.07 -14.21
N GLY A 12 14.90 -59.58 -15.08
CA GLY A 12 13.49 -59.23 -15.11
C GLY A 12 12.82 -59.48 -13.76
N ARG A 13 12.30 -58.42 -13.13
CA ARG A 13 11.36 -58.52 -12.03
C ARG A 13 9.96 -58.53 -12.62
N ARG A 14 9.27 -59.67 -12.52
CA ARG A 14 7.82 -59.74 -12.69
C ARG A 14 7.16 -58.82 -11.65
N PRO A 15 6.17 -57.98 -12.02
CA PRO A 15 5.35 -57.31 -11.02
C PRO A 15 4.54 -58.37 -10.23
N PRO A 16 4.35 -58.20 -8.91
CA PRO A 16 3.53 -59.12 -8.14
C PRO A 16 2.06 -59.01 -8.55
N ALA A 17 1.38 -60.14 -8.54
CA ALA A 17 -0.03 -60.29 -8.87
C ALA A 17 -0.91 -59.30 -8.08
N ALA A 18 -1.87 -58.69 -8.79
CA ALA A 18 -2.92 -57.88 -8.21
C ALA A 18 -3.69 -58.71 -7.17
N ARG A 19 -3.55 -58.37 -5.89
CA ARG A 19 -4.43 -58.88 -4.83
C ARG A 19 -5.76 -58.15 -4.96
N GLY A 20 -6.81 -58.89 -5.29
CA GLY A 20 -8.18 -58.39 -5.32
C GLY A 20 -8.57 -57.77 -3.99
N ILE A 21 -9.08 -56.54 -4.05
CA ILE A 21 -9.73 -55.87 -2.93
C ILE A 21 -11.06 -56.59 -2.69
N PRO A 22 -11.40 -57.03 -1.47
CA PRO A 22 -12.71 -57.59 -1.21
C PRO A 22 -13.78 -56.50 -1.37
N ALA A 23 -14.82 -56.80 -2.15
CA ALA A 23 -16.00 -55.96 -2.32
C ALA A 23 -16.80 -55.92 -1.00
N GLY A 24 -16.35 -55.10 -0.05
CA GLY A 24 -17.13 -54.69 1.11
C GLY A 24 -18.03 -53.54 0.72
N VAL A 25 -19.27 -53.84 0.32
CA VAL A 25 -20.31 -52.84 0.11
C VAL A 25 -20.70 -52.25 1.46
N ALA A 26 -20.05 -51.15 1.86
CA ALA A 26 -20.56 -50.28 2.90
C ALA A 26 -21.80 -49.56 2.34
N ARG A 27 -22.98 -50.03 2.72
CA ARG A 27 -24.26 -49.38 2.42
C ARG A 27 -24.29 -48.06 3.19
N ALA A 28 -23.84 -46.98 2.56
CA ALA A 28 -23.97 -45.63 3.10
C ALA A 28 -25.46 -45.41 3.44
N ALA A 29 -25.74 -45.15 4.72
CA ALA A 29 -27.06 -44.72 5.15
C ALA A 29 -27.45 -43.51 4.30
N ARG A 30 -28.65 -43.54 3.71
CA ARG A 30 -29.22 -42.40 3.02
C ARG A 30 -29.42 -41.31 4.07
N GLY A 31 -28.40 -40.48 4.26
CA GLY A 31 -28.51 -39.27 5.07
C GLY A 31 -29.57 -38.38 4.45
N ASP A 32 -30.53 -37.95 5.27
CA ASP A 32 -31.51 -36.95 4.89
C ASP A 32 -30.79 -35.78 4.22
N ARG A 33 -31.17 -35.47 2.97
CA ARG A 33 -30.68 -34.26 2.32
C ARG A 33 -31.05 -33.08 3.22
N PRO A 34 -30.10 -32.22 3.60
CA PRO A 34 -30.42 -31.06 4.42
C PRO A 34 -31.52 -30.27 3.70
N ARG A 35 -32.65 -30.05 4.41
CA ARG A 35 -33.76 -29.26 3.86
C ARG A 35 -33.21 -27.91 3.42
N PRO A 36 -33.55 -27.43 2.21
CA PRO A 36 -33.10 -26.12 1.78
C PRO A 36 -33.55 -25.09 2.83
N ARG A 37 -32.59 -24.31 3.35
CA ARG A 37 -32.91 -23.24 4.30
C ARG A 37 -33.87 -22.28 3.59
N PRO A 38 -34.98 -21.88 4.24
CA PRO A 38 -35.91 -20.95 3.64
C PRO A 38 -35.16 -19.66 3.29
N ALA A 39 -35.34 -19.19 2.06
CA ALA A 39 -34.76 -17.93 1.63
C ALA A 39 -35.35 -16.79 2.48
N LEU A 40 -34.48 -16.00 3.10
CA LEU A 40 -34.89 -14.76 3.76
C LEU A 40 -35.47 -13.83 2.70
N ARG A 41 -36.77 -13.58 2.76
CA ARG A 41 -37.46 -12.56 1.96
C ARG A 41 -37.84 -11.42 2.89
N PRO A 42 -37.29 -10.21 2.73
CA PRO A 42 -37.71 -9.07 3.52
C PRO A 42 -39.21 -8.79 3.28
N ILE A 43 -40.00 -8.70 4.35
CA ILE A 43 -41.41 -8.28 4.30
C ILE A 43 -41.44 -6.77 4.58
N VAL A 44 -40.89 -5.99 3.66
CA VAL A 44 -40.80 -4.54 3.84
C VAL A 44 -41.00 -3.86 2.50
N ASP A 45 -41.66 -2.71 2.52
CA ASP A 45 -41.77 -1.83 1.35
C ASP A 45 -40.35 -1.51 0.82
N GLN A 46 -40.18 -1.70 -0.48
CA GLN A 46 -38.91 -1.50 -1.18
C GLN A 46 -38.87 -0.15 -1.91
N THR A 47 -39.90 0.69 -1.75
CA THR A 47 -39.93 2.04 -2.31
C THR A 47 -38.77 2.86 -1.72
N PRO A 48 -37.88 3.43 -2.57
CA PRO A 48 -36.77 4.26 -2.08
C PRO A 48 -37.26 5.51 -1.36
N LEU A 49 -36.67 5.80 -0.19
CA LEU A 49 -36.93 7.02 0.58
C LEU A 49 -36.01 8.17 0.11
N GLY A 50 -36.51 9.40 0.21
CA GLY A 50 -35.75 10.64 0.06
C GLY A 50 -35.61 11.41 1.39
N PRO A 51 -34.84 12.50 1.41
CA PRO A 51 -34.71 13.35 2.60
C PRO A 51 -36.03 13.80 3.25
N PRO A 52 -37.11 14.13 2.50
CA PRO A 52 -38.40 14.50 3.09
C PRO A 52 -39.13 13.36 3.83
N ASP A 53 -38.74 12.10 3.60
CA ASP A 53 -39.33 10.93 4.26
C ASP A 53 -38.63 10.61 5.60
N LEU A 54 -37.63 11.41 6.00
CA LEU A 54 -36.87 11.26 7.23
C LEU A 54 -37.39 12.19 8.33
N LEU A 55 -36.92 11.98 9.57
CA LEU A 55 -37.22 12.88 10.69
C LEU A 55 -36.74 14.31 10.39
N GLU A 56 -37.54 15.30 10.78
CA GLU A 56 -37.32 16.73 10.46
C GLU A 56 -35.99 17.25 11.00
N ASP A 57 -35.52 16.74 12.13
CA ASP A 57 -34.26 17.10 12.77
C ASP A 57 -33.02 16.46 12.11
N ILE A 58 -33.21 15.45 11.25
CA ILE A 58 -32.12 14.76 10.56
C ILE A 58 -31.82 15.37 9.18
N ALA A 59 -32.85 15.81 8.46
CA ALA A 59 -32.70 16.29 7.08
C ALA A 59 -31.63 17.40 6.88
N PRO A 60 -31.46 18.37 7.80
CA PRO A 60 -30.41 19.39 7.67
C PRO A 60 -28.97 18.87 7.76
N ASP A 61 -28.76 17.76 8.47
CA ASP A 61 -27.43 17.20 8.75
C ASP A 61 -26.99 16.17 7.69
N LEU A 62 -27.87 15.81 6.76
CA LEU A 62 -27.56 14.85 5.70
C LEU A 62 -26.49 15.38 4.75
N THR A 63 -25.40 14.63 4.66
CA THR A 63 -24.37 14.84 3.64
C THR A 63 -24.38 13.70 2.63
N ARG A 64 -24.03 13.99 1.37
CA ARG A 64 -23.82 12.95 0.35
C ARG A 64 -22.37 12.50 0.40
N GLN A 65 -22.16 11.21 0.59
CA GLN A 65 -20.85 10.60 0.41
C GLN A 65 -20.37 10.85 -1.02
N SER A 66 -19.14 11.35 -1.16
CA SER A 66 -18.46 11.51 -2.43
C SER A 66 -17.17 10.70 -2.44
N TYR A 67 -16.90 10.05 -3.56
CA TYR A 67 -15.65 9.36 -3.85
C TYR A 67 -14.89 10.02 -5.01
N ALA A 68 -15.24 11.27 -5.34
CA ALA A 68 -14.54 12.01 -6.38
C ALA A 68 -13.05 12.11 -6.06
N SER A 69 -12.20 11.91 -7.07
CA SER A 69 -10.75 12.06 -6.91
C SER A 69 -10.41 13.50 -6.59
N ARG A 70 -9.55 13.70 -5.58
CA ARG A 70 -8.98 15.02 -5.31
C ARG A 70 -7.85 15.28 -6.33
N PRO A 71 -7.70 16.52 -6.83
CA PRO A 71 -6.58 16.87 -7.69
C PRO A 71 -5.25 16.53 -7.00
N ALA A 72 -4.33 15.90 -7.73
CA ALA A 72 -2.98 15.67 -7.22
C ALA A 72 -2.18 16.98 -7.24
N ILE A 73 -1.27 17.16 -6.28
CA ILE A 73 -0.28 18.25 -6.31
C ILE A 73 0.62 18.08 -7.55
N GLU A 74 0.87 19.16 -8.27
CA GLU A 74 1.64 19.16 -9.52
C GLU A 74 3.05 18.56 -9.31
N GLY A 75 3.37 17.53 -10.08
CA GLY A 75 4.66 16.85 -10.04
C GLY A 75 4.82 15.84 -8.91
N VAL A 76 3.89 15.75 -7.96
CA VAL A 76 3.82 14.60 -7.05
C VAL A 76 3.38 13.39 -7.85
N VAL A 77 4.15 12.30 -7.74
CA VAL A 77 3.86 11.04 -8.43
C VAL A 77 3.70 9.94 -7.41
N LEU A 78 2.52 9.33 -7.39
CA LEU A 78 2.25 8.12 -6.62
C LEU A 78 2.21 6.93 -7.58
N GLY A 79 3.05 5.93 -7.31
CA GLY A 79 3.05 4.66 -8.00
C GLY A 79 3.01 3.50 -7.02
N GLU A 80 2.65 2.33 -7.52
CA GLU A 80 2.66 1.08 -6.77
C GLU A 80 3.61 0.07 -7.43
N THR A 81 4.23 -0.79 -6.62
CA THR A 81 5.00 -1.94 -7.11
C THR A 81 4.24 -3.22 -6.82
N PRO A 82 4.27 -4.23 -7.72
CA PRO A 82 3.62 -5.50 -7.48
C PRO A 82 4.10 -6.15 -6.18
N VAL A 83 3.16 -6.71 -5.41
CA VAL A 83 3.45 -7.48 -4.20
C VAL A 83 3.11 -8.94 -4.47
N PHE A 84 4.14 -9.76 -4.57
CA PHE A 84 4.03 -11.21 -4.74
C PHE A 84 3.92 -11.85 -3.37
N ARG A 85 2.91 -12.71 -3.17
CA ARG A 85 2.62 -13.35 -1.89
C ARG A 85 2.71 -14.87 -2.03
N SER A 86 3.29 -15.51 -1.03
CA SER A 86 3.51 -16.95 -0.97
C SER A 86 3.40 -17.44 0.48
N PRO A 87 3.28 -18.76 0.74
CA PRO A 87 3.15 -19.28 2.12
C PRO A 87 4.32 -18.91 3.06
N ASP A 88 5.47 -18.56 2.52
CA ASP A 88 6.68 -18.15 3.23
C ASP A 88 6.84 -16.62 3.37
N GLY A 89 5.89 -15.83 2.84
CA GLY A 89 5.86 -14.38 3.06
C GLY A 89 5.45 -13.58 1.84
N LEU A 90 6.18 -12.49 1.59
CA LEU A 90 5.94 -11.60 0.46
C LEU A 90 7.25 -11.08 -0.13
N PHE A 91 7.20 -10.73 -1.40
CA PHE A 91 8.28 -10.10 -2.15
C PHE A 91 7.73 -8.92 -2.95
N THR A 92 8.47 -7.82 -2.98
CA THR A 92 8.22 -6.69 -3.87
C THR A 92 9.54 -6.04 -4.23
N GLU A 93 9.71 -5.70 -5.51
CA GLU A 93 10.83 -4.87 -5.94
C GLU A 93 10.48 -3.42 -5.61
N THR A 94 11.08 -2.87 -4.56
CA THR A 94 10.76 -1.52 -4.07
C THR A 94 11.27 -0.42 -4.99
N MET A 95 12.38 -0.65 -5.68
CA MET A 95 12.98 0.31 -6.60
C MET A 95 14.01 -0.38 -7.49
N ARG A 96 14.13 0.06 -8.74
CA ARG A 96 15.17 -0.36 -9.68
C ARG A 96 15.89 0.87 -10.24
N LEU A 97 17.22 0.81 -10.27
CA LEU A 97 18.04 1.82 -10.96
C LEU A 97 18.33 1.34 -12.38
N ARG A 98 18.29 2.27 -13.33
CA ARG A 98 18.78 2.08 -14.70
C ARG A 98 20.30 2.21 -14.71
N GLU A 99 20.95 1.84 -15.82
CA GLU A 99 22.41 1.88 -15.97
C GLU A 99 23.02 3.26 -15.65
N GLY A 100 22.30 4.35 -15.93
CA GLY A 100 22.73 5.70 -15.57
C GLY A 100 22.60 6.05 -14.07
N GLY A 101 21.91 5.24 -13.27
CA GLY A 101 21.61 5.49 -11.86
C GLY A 101 20.28 6.22 -11.60
N ASP A 102 19.47 6.48 -12.62
CA ASP A 102 18.12 7.02 -12.46
C ASP A 102 17.12 5.92 -12.08
N VAL A 103 16.12 6.27 -11.28
CA VAL A 103 15.07 5.35 -10.86
C VAL A 103 14.12 5.07 -12.02
N ASP A 104 13.88 3.79 -12.27
CA ASP A 104 12.95 3.38 -13.30
C ASP A 104 11.51 3.87 -13.02
N GLY A 105 10.94 4.54 -14.01
CA GLY A 105 9.61 5.15 -13.95
C GLY A 105 9.56 6.55 -13.32
N LEU A 106 10.70 7.13 -12.89
CA LEU A 106 10.76 8.48 -12.31
C LEU A 106 11.76 9.33 -13.09
N GLY A 107 11.24 10.12 -14.04
CA GLY A 107 12.01 10.86 -15.04
C GLY A 107 13.21 11.62 -14.46
N GLY A 108 14.40 11.05 -14.62
CA GLY A 108 15.68 11.69 -14.27
C GLY A 108 16.01 11.75 -12.77
N PHE A 109 15.19 11.16 -11.89
CA PHE A 109 15.50 11.13 -10.45
C PHE A 109 16.65 10.16 -10.17
N ARG A 110 17.80 10.67 -9.72
CA ARG A 110 19.02 9.91 -9.40
C ARG A 110 19.29 9.96 -7.89
N PRO A 111 18.90 8.95 -7.12
CA PRO A 111 19.15 8.93 -5.68
C PRO A 111 20.64 8.75 -5.39
N VAL A 112 21.11 9.43 -4.35
CA VAL A 112 22.50 9.37 -3.85
C VAL A 112 22.59 8.92 -2.39
N GLN A 113 21.44 8.87 -1.70
CA GLN A 113 21.34 8.46 -0.31
C GLN A 113 20.02 7.72 -0.07
N TRP A 114 20.06 6.72 0.79
CA TRP A 114 18.91 5.93 1.24
C TRP A 114 18.84 5.92 2.75
N ASN A 115 17.62 5.97 3.24
CA ASN A 115 17.33 6.11 4.65
C ASN A 115 16.22 5.13 5.04
N TRP A 116 16.31 4.63 6.27
CA TRP A 116 15.28 3.81 6.91
C TRP A 116 14.71 4.59 8.09
N SER A 117 13.39 4.72 8.16
CA SER A 117 12.70 5.43 9.24
C SER A 117 11.69 4.51 9.90
N LEU A 118 11.79 4.36 11.22
CA LEU A 118 10.77 3.74 12.05
C LEU A 118 9.97 4.84 12.76
N LEU A 119 8.65 4.74 12.73
CA LEU A 119 7.71 5.62 13.41
C LEU A 119 7.03 4.85 14.53
N GLU A 120 7.20 5.31 15.77
CA GLU A 120 6.47 4.78 16.92
C GLU A 120 4.96 5.10 16.83
N PRO A 121 4.09 4.33 17.51
CA PRO A 121 2.65 4.64 17.60
C PRO A 121 2.38 6.09 18.01
N GLY A 122 1.54 6.79 17.24
CA GLY A 122 1.19 8.20 17.47
C GLY A 122 2.24 9.21 17.02
N ALA A 123 3.40 8.78 16.53
CA ALA A 123 4.43 9.70 16.06
C ALA A 123 3.96 10.48 14.82
N VAL A 124 4.22 11.79 14.82
CA VAL A 124 4.09 12.68 13.68
C VAL A 124 5.47 13.25 13.36
N LYS A 125 5.94 13.03 12.13
CA LYS A 125 7.19 13.59 11.61
C LYS A 125 6.84 14.54 10.46
N GLY A 126 6.82 15.84 10.76
CA GLY A 126 6.50 16.88 9.78
C GLY A 126 6.35 18.26 10.44
N TRP A 127 6.34 19.33 9.67
CA TRP A 127 6.48 19.34 8.21
C TRP A 127 7.94 19.53 7.82
N HIS A 128 8.42 18.70 6.91
CA HIS A 128 9.72 18.85 6.26
C HIS A 128 9.52 19.61 4.94
N LEU A 129 10.51 20.40 4.55
CA LEU A 129 10.54 21.11 3.29
C LEU A 129 11.96 21.15 2.75
N HIS A 130 12.13 20.73 1.50
CA HIS A 130 13.39 20.83 0.76
C HIS A 130 13.24 21.81 -0.39
N LEU A 131 14.20 22.71 -0.56
CA LEU A 131 14.19 23.68 -1.66
C LEU A 131 15.01 23.19 -2.85
N ALA A 132 15.96 22.28 -2.62
CA ALA A 132 16.87 21.77 -3.62
C ALA A 132 16.82 20.24 -3.77
N GLN A 133 16.45 19.47 -2.75
CA GLN A 133 16.30 18.01 -2.80
C GLN A 133 14.90 17.58 -3.25
N GLU A 134 14.83 16.46 -3.96
CA GLU A 134 13.59 15.67 -4.11
C GLU A 134 13.67 14.37 -3.31
N ASP A 135 12.49 13.90 -2.91
CA ASP A 135 12.32 12.71 -2.08
C ASP A 135 11.57 11.63 -2.85
N LEU A 136 12.01 10.38 -2.69
CA LEU A 136 11.27 9.20 -3.09
C LEU A 136 10.97 8.37 -1.84
N TRP A 137 9.76 8.49 -1.33
CA TRP A 137 9.28 7.73 -0.19
C TRP A 137 8.76 6.37 -0.64
N ILE A 138 9.16 5.31 0.06
CA ILE A 138 8.76 3.94 -0.19
C ILE A 138 8.07 3.43 1.06
N VAL A 139 6.76 3.18 0.96
CA VAL A 139 5.96 2.64 2.06
C VAL A 139 5.69 1.16 1.80
N PRO A 140 6.29 0.25 2.59
CA PRO A 140 6.12 -1.20 2.45
C PRO A 140 4.67 -1.66 2.61
N PRO A 141 4.31 -2.85 2.07
CA PRO A 141 2.95 -3.37 2.13
C PRO A 141 2.50 -3.79 3.54
N ASP A 142 3.43 -4.05 4.46
CA ASP A 142 3.16 -4.33 5.87
C ASP A 142 3.04 -3.08 6.73
N ALA A 143 3.36 -1.90 6.17
CA ALA A 143 3.21 -0.63 6.84
C ALA A 143 1.79 -0.06 6.69
N SER A 144 1.40 0.90 7.54
CA SER A 144 0.23 1.75 7.33
C SER A 144 0.51 3.13 7.89
N LEU A 145 0.63 4.11 7.00
CA LEU A 145 1.09 5.46 7.32
C LEU A 145 0.17 6.51 6.70
N LEU A 146 -0.16 7.55 7.48
CA LEU A 146 -0.82 8.75 6.96
C LEU A 146 0.26 9.72 6.49
N VAL A 147 0.32 9.98 5.20
CA VAL A 147 1.21 10.98 4.59
C VAL A 147 0.44 12.28 4.34
N GLY A 148 1.05 13.39 4.73
CA GLY A 148 0.59 14.72 4.42
C GLY A 148 1.49 15.39 3.40
N LEU A 149 0.89 16.09 2.44
CA LEU A 149 1.59 16.90 1.44
C LEU A 149 0.93 18.28 1.32
N VAL A 150 1.73 19.33 1.15
CA VAL A 150 1.25 20.69 0.87
C VAL A 150 2.13 21.34 -0.19
N ASP A 151 1.51 21.88 -1.23
CA ASP A 151 2.23 22.61 -2.25
C ASP A 151 2.56 24.04 -1.81
N LEU A 152 3.82 24.31 -1.49
CA LEU A 152 4.29 25.63 -1.02
C LEU A 152 4.89 26.46 -2.16
N ARG A 153 4.83 25.99 -3.41
CA ARG A 153 5.41 26.67 -4.57
C ARG A 153 4.44 27.73 -5.06
N ARG A 154 4.75 29.00 -4.78
CA ARG A 154 3.91 30.16 -5.18
C ARG A 154 3.47 30.18 -6.65
N ARG A 155 4.27 29.64 -7.57
CA ARG A 155 3.99 29.63 -9.02
C ARG A 155 3.35 28.34 -9.52
N SER A 156 3.10 27.36 -8.65
CA SER A 156 2.45 26.12 -9.07
C SER A 156 0.95 26.33 -9.30
N PRO A 157 0.33 25.74 -10.35
CA PRO A 157 -1.12 25.60 -10.48
C PRO A 157 -1.81 24.97 -9.27
N THR A 158 -1.09 24.22 -8.43
CA THR A 158 -1.64 23.60 -7.21
C THR A 158 -1.18 24.28 -5.92
N ALA A 159 -0.68 25.53 -5.99
CA ALA A 159 -0.23 26.27 -4.82
C ALA A 159 -1.28 26.30 -3.70
N GLY A 160 -0.87 25.93 -2.48
CA GLY A 160 -1.74 25.87 -1.30
C GLY A 160 -2.61 24.61 -1.22
N HIS A 161 -2.57 23.72 -2.22
CA HIS A 161 -3.29 22.46 -2.17
C HIS A 161 -2.71 21.58 -1.06
N VAL A 162 -3.60 21.04 -0.22
CA VAL A 162 -3.27 20.13 0.88
C VAL A 162 -3.79 18.73 0.55
N GLN A 163 -2.93 17.73 0.61
CA GLN A 163 -3.26 16.34 0.30
C GLN A 163 -2.93 15.42 1.48
N ARG A 164 -3.82 14.46 1.73
CA ARG A 164 -3.67 13.40 2.72
C ARG A 164 -3.77 12.06 2.02
N LEU A 165 -2.78 11.21 2.20
CA LEU A 165 -2.67 9.89 1.56
C LEU A 165 -2.47 8.84 2.65
N THR A 166 -3.24 7.77 2.61
CA THR A 166 -2.93 6.58 3.41
C THR A 166 -2.14 5.63 2.55
N LEU A 167 -0.89 5.36 2.91
CA LEU A 167 0.02 4.50 2.17
C LEU A 167 0.31 3.21 2.94
N GLY A 168 0.68 2.16 2.21
CA GLY A 168 0.88 0.81 2.73
C GLY A 168 -0.41 -0.02 2.64
N GLY A 169 -0.78 -0.72 3.72
CA GLY A 169 -2.07 -1.41 3.82
C GLY A 169 -2.21 -2.59 2.85
N GLY A 170 -1.13 -3.30 2.58
CA GLY A 170 -1.09 -4.43 1.64
C GLY A 170 -0.48 -4.10 0.27
N HIS A 171 -0.24 -2.81 0.00
CA HIS A 171 0.35 -2.29 -1.23
C HIS A 171 1.71 -1.65 -0.96
N CYS A 172 2.68 -1.89 -1.85
CA CYS A 172 3.97 -1.22 -1.77
C CYS A 172 3.91 0.07 -2.60
N HIS A 173 3.94 1.21 -1.93
CA HIS A 173 3.79 2.52 -2.57
C HIS A 173 5.15 3.19 -2.76
N ARG A 174 5.31 3.88 -3.89
CA ARG A 174 6.41 4.80 -4.21
C ARG A 174 5.82 6.19 -4.41
N LEU A 175 6.17 7.11 -3.53
CA LEU A 175 5.72 8.50 -3.57
C LEU A 175 6.92 9.40 -3.88
N PHE A 176 6.95 9.96 -5.09
CA PHE A 176 7.90 11.00 -5.46
C PHE A 176 7.36 12.37 -5.03
N ILE A 177 8.18 13.12 -4.31
CA ILE A 177 7.85 14.43 -3.74
C ILE A 177 8.84 15.46 -4.30
N PRO A 178 8.36 16.39 -5.15
CA PRO A 178 9.21 17.46 -5.68
C PRO A 178 9.67 18.43 -4.58
N ARG A 179 10.83 19.04 -4.82
CA ARG A 179 11.28 20.22 -4.05
C ARG A 179 10.18 21.28 -3.97
N GLY A 180 10.06 21.94 -2.83
CA GLY A 180 9.02 22.94 -2.57
C GLY A 180 7.66 22.37 -2.13
N VAL A 181 7.47 21.05 -2.14
CA VAL A 181 6.30 20.41 -1.54
C VAL A 181 6.63 20.07 -0.08
N GLY A 182 5.94 20.73 0.85
CA GLY A 182 6.02 20.41 2.26
C GLY A 182 5.41 19.03 2.52
N HIS A 183 6.08 18.18 3.29
CA HIS A 183 5.64 16.81 3.49
C HIS A 183 5.86 16.33 4.91
N GLY A 184 5.09 15.33 5.31
CA GLY A 184 5.19 14.71 6.62
C GLY A 184 4.45 13.38 6.67
N VAL A 185 4.66 12.64 7.75
CA VAL A 185 4.09 11.32 7.94
C VAL A 185 3.70 11.10 9.40
N ALA A 186 2.59 10.41 9.61
CA ALA A 186 2.11 9.99 10.92
C ALA A 186 1.83 8.49 10.98
N ASN A 187 2.15 7.89 12.11
CA ASN A 187 1.75 6.54 12.45
C ASN A 187 0.51 6.58 13.35
N LEU A 188 -0.66 6.32 12.79
CA LEU A 188 -1.94 6.30 13.54
C LEU A 188 -2.30 4.90 14.04
N THR A 189 -1.40 3.94 13.89
CA THR A 189 -1.60 2.56 14.33
C THR A 189 -1.05 2.33 15.73
N SER A 190 -1.35 1.15 16.31
CA SER A 190 -0.84 0.74 17.62
C SER A 190 0.53 0.04 17.58
N ARG A 191 1.15 -0.11 16.40
CA ARG A 191 2.45 -0.77 16.24
C ARG A 191 3.46 0.15 15.55
N PRO A 192 4.76 -0.03 15.77
CA PRO A 192 5.77 0.69 15.00
C PRO A 192 5.59 0.44 13.49
N GLN A 193 5.75 1.48 12.69
CA GLN A 193 5.59 1.45 11.24
C GLN A 193 6.88 1.94 10.59
N ALA A 194 7.38 1.19 9.61
CA ALA A 194 8.63 1.54 8.93
C ALA A 194 8.38 2.02 7.50
N MET A 195 9.31 2.84 7.02
CA MET A 195 9.39 3.25 5.63
C MET A 195 10.84 3.44 5.21
N LEU A 196 11.08 3.33 3.91
CA LEU A 196 12.35 3.71 3.30
C LEU A 196 12.16 5.02 2.55
N TYR A 197 13.23 5.79 2.39
CA TYR A 197 13.22 6.88 1.44
C TYR A 197 14.60 7.07 0.81
N ALA A 198 14.58 7.44 -0.46
CA ALA A 198 15.76 7.79 -1.22
C ALA A 198 15.73 9.28 -1.57
N VAL A 199 16.88 9.92 -1.58
CA VAL A 199 17.02 11.35 -1.86
C VAL A 199 18.14 11.59 -2.86
N ASN A 200 18.04 12.65 -3.65
CA ASN A 200 19.03 12.96 -4.70
C ASN A 200 20.06 14.04 -4.30
N ARG A 201 20.09 14.43 -3.04
CA ARG A 201 21.15 15.25 -2.44
C ARG A 201 21.58 14.63 -1.12
N PHE A 202 22.86 14.81 -0.78
CA PHE A 202 23.35 14.38 0.52
C PHE A 202 22.79 15.28 1.62
N PHE A 203 22.37 14.65 2.71
CA PHE A 203 22.08 15.37 3.93
C PHE A 203 23.36 15.95 4.55
N THR A 204 23.28 17.18 5.07
CA THR A 204 24.30 17.75 5.95
C THR A 204 23.67 18.13 7.29
N PRO A 205 24.28 17.72 8.42
CA PRO A 205 23.78 18.08 9.74
C PRO A 205 24.08 19.53 10.12
N ASP A 206 24.99 20.22 9.40
CA ASP A 206 25.31 21.62 9.65
C ASP A 206 24.10 22.52 9.33
N PRO A 207 23.53 23.23 10.32
CA PRO A 207 22.41 24.14 10.09
C PRO A 207 22.68 25.21 9.03
N ALA A 208 23.93 25.62 8.82
CA ALA A 208 24.28 26.60 7.82
C ALA A 208 24.23 26.05 6.37
N GLY A 209 24.30 24.72 6.22
CA GLY A 209 24.36 24.05 4.92
C GLY A 209 23.16 23.15 4.60
N THR A 210 22.28 22.89 5.56
CA THR A 210 21.18 21.94 5.39
C THR A 210 20.08 22.51 4.47
N ASP A 211 19.59 21.66 3.55
CA ASP A 211 18.42 21.97 2.72
C ASP A 211 17.10 21.55 3.40
N GLU A 212 17.14 21.02 4.63
CA GLU A 212 15.93 20.63 5.37
C GLU A 212 15.39 21.79 6.21
N TRP A 213 14.26 22.34 5.77
CA TRP A 213 13.49 23.32 6.52
C TRP A 213 12.35 22.62 7.27
N ARG A 214 11.92 23.21 8.40
CA ARG A 214 10.81 22.70 9.21
C ARG A 214 9.72 23.74 9.39
N LEU A 215 8.46 23.29 9.38
CA LEU A 215 7.32 24.06 9.86
C LEU A 215 6.69 23.33 11.06
N PRO A 216 5.98 24.05 11.97
CA PRO A 216 5.22 23.43 13.05
C PRO A 216 4.26 22.36 12.52
N TRP A 217 4.19 21.21 13.20
CA TRP A 217 3.42 20.04 12.74
C TRP A 217 1.92 20.34 12.53
N ASP A 218 1.38 21.30 13.28
CA ASP A 218 -0.01 21.77 13.31
C ASP A 218 -0.29 22.95 12.37
N ARG A 219 0.69 23.38 11.56
CA ARG A 219 0.59 24.56 10.69
C ARG A 219 -0.65 24.57 9.78
N PHE A 220 -1.14 23.39 9.40
CA PHE A 220 -2.31 23.19 8.53
C PHE A 220 -3.53 22.62 9.28
N GLY A 221 -3.59 22.84 10.60
CA GLY A 221 -4.66 22.43 11.48
C GLY A 221 -4.23 21.32 12.44
N ALA A 222 -4.63 21.43 13.71
CA ALA A 222 -4.31 20.45 14.75
C ALA A 222 -4.85 19.04 14.43
N ASP A 223 -6.02 18.97 13.77
CA ASP A 223 -6.67 17.71 13.42
C ASP A 223 -6.15 17.09 12.10
N PHE A 224 -5.14 17.72 11.46
CA PHE A 224 -4.61 17.24 10.17
C PHE A 224 -4.13 15.78 10.26
N TRP A 225 -3.46 15.45 11.37
CA TRP A 225 -2.91 14.12 11.62
C TRP A 225 -3.89 13.18 12.35
N SER A 226 -5.16 13.55 12.49
CA SER A 226 -6.16 12.72 13.15
C SER A 226 -6.93 11.87 12.13
N MET A 227 -7.38 10.68 12.54
CA MET A 227 -8.35 9.94 11.72
C MET A 227 -9.64 10.76 11.57
N GLY A 228 -10.16 10.84 10.34
CA GLY A 228 -11.44 11.49 10.11
C GLY A 228 -12.54 10.78 10.88
N ARG A 229 -13.46 11.54 11.47
CA ARG A 229 -14.72 11.02 12.00
C ARG A 229 -15.73 11.14 10.85
N GLY A 230 -16.23 9.99 10.40
CA GLY A 230 -17.28 9.92 9.37
C GLY A 230 -18.63 10.32 9.92
#